data_AF-A0A410P3K8-F1
#
_entry.id   AF-A0A410P3K8-F1
#
_cell.length_a   1.000
_cell.length_b   1.000
_cell.length_c   1.000
_cell.angle_alpha   90.00
_cell.angle_beta   90.00
_cell.angle_gamma   90.00
#
_symmetry.space_group_name_H-M   'P 1'
#
loop_
_entity.id
_entity.type
_entity.pdbx_description
1 polymer ?
#
loop_
_entity_poly.entity_id
_entity_poly.type
_entity_poly.pdbx_seq_one_letter_code
_entity_poly.pdbx_strand_id
1 'polypeptide(L)' 'MQLNDLNGKTTIKVAGEEVSVNASDSVKDTLKRLLEEKGIDSFTILVDGAEVASTSDLPETFADHEIEVQRYVKAG' A
#
# COMPACT_ATOMS: atom_id res chain seq x y z
N MET A 1 -24.19 8.81 2.38
CA MET A 1 -23.34 7.61 2.27
C MET A 1 -22.41 7.59 3.47
N GLN A 2 -22.02 6.38 3.90
CA GLN A 2 -20.90 6.06 4.80
C GLN A 2 -21.09 6.36 6.30
N LEU A 3 -21.69 5.40 7.01
CA LEU A 3 -21.35 5.06 8.41
C LEU A 3 -21.03 3.56 8.37
N ASN A 4 -19.74 3.22 8.39
CA ASN A 4 -18.97 2.82 9.57
C ASN A 4 -19.16 1.34 9.93
N ASP A 5 -18.02 0.72 10.22
CA ASP A 5 -17.82 -0.62 10.78
C ASP A 5 -17.87 -1.80 9.82
N LEU A 6 -16.68 -2.36 9.53
CA LEU A 6 -16.40 -3.79 9.57
C LEU A 6 -14.86 -3.97 9.69
N ASN A 7 -14.36 -3.96 10.92
CA ASN A 7 -13.00 -4.35 11.36
C ASN A 7 -11.81 -3.40 11.18
N GLY A 8 -12.01 -2.12 10.84
CA GLY A 8 -10.86 -1.22 10.61
C GLY A 8 -9.96 -1.75 9.49
N LYS A 9 -10.54 -2.42 8.50
CA LYS A 9 -9.85 -2.89 7.31
C LYS A 9 -10.01 -1.89 6.19
N THR A 10 -8.95 -1.73 5.40
CA THR A 10 -8.92 -0.93 4.20
C THR A 10 -8.38 -1.77 3.05
N THR A 11 -8.66 -1.35 1.82
CA THR A 11 -8.21 -2.05 0.62
C THR A 11 -7.15 -1.21 -0.05
N ILE A 12 -5.99 -1.82 -0.29
CA ILE A 12 -4.87 -1.21 -1.01
C ILE A 12 -4.66 -1.95 -2.33
N LYS A 13 -3.97 -1.33 -3.27
CA LYS A 13 -3.58 -2.00 -4.52
C LYS A 13 -2.10 -2.34 -4.46
N VAL A 14 -1.74 -3.58 -4.77
CA VAL A 14 -0.34 -4.04 -4.81
C VAL A 14 -0.09 -4.80 -6.10
N ALA A 15 0.78 -4.25 -6.95
CA ALA A 15 1.07 -4.73 -8.29
C ALA A 15 -0.18 -4.93 -9.17
N GLY A 16 -1.18 -4.06 -9.00
CA GLY A 16 -2.46 -4.14 -9.71
C GLY A 16 -3.48 -5.12 -9.10
N GLU A 17 -3.18 -5.73 -7.96
CA GLU A 17 -4.10 -6.60 -7.21
C GLU A 17 -4.64 -5.89 -5.97
N GLU A 18 -5.94 -5.98 -5.72
CA GLU A 18 -6.57 -5.41 -4.52
C GLU A 18 -6.33 -6.32 -3.30
N VAL A 19 -5.68 -5.80 -2.27
CA VAL A 19 -5.34 -6.51 -1.03
C VAL A 19 -6.04 -5.83 0.14
N SER A 20 -6.76 -6.61 0.95
CA SER A 20 -7.37 -6.10 2.19
C SER A 20 -6.39 -6.17 3.34
N VAL A 21 -6.10 -5.03 3.98
CA VAL A 21 -5.20 -4.86 5.13
C VAL A 21 -5.94 -4.20 6.29
N ASN A 22 -5.41 -4.21 7.52
CA ASN A 22 -6.00 -3.35 8.55
C ASN A 22 -5.49 -1.92 8.40
N ALA A 23 -6.39 -0.95 8.50
CA ALA A 23 -6.13 0.47 8.53
C ALA A 23 -5.14 0.85 9.65
N SER A 24 -5.13 0.12 10.76
CA SER A 24 -4.21 0.35 11.88
C SER A 24 -2.86 -0.36 11.76
N ASP A 25 -2.65 -1.21 10.75
CA ASP A 25 -1.38 -1.90 10.55
C ASP A 25 -0.29 -0.92 10.06
N SER A 26 0.96 -1.21 10.41
CA SER A 26 2.13 -0.47 9.92
C SER A 26 2.23 -0.63 8.41
N VAL A 27 2.16 0.48 7.67
CA VAL A 27 2.28 0.48 6.20
C VAL A 27 3.59 -0.13 5.77
N LYS A 28 4.67 0.29 6.43
CA LYS A 28 6.02 -0.14 6.12
C LYS A 28 6.21 -1.64 6.29
N ASP A 29 5.78 -2.21 7.42
CA ASP A 29 5.92 -3.65 7.68
C ASP A 29 5.02 -4.48 6.77
N THR A 30 3.77 -4.03 6.57
CA THR A 30 2.79 -4.73 5.74
C THR A 30 3.21 -4.76 4.28
N LEU A 31 3.58 -3.61 3.72
CA LEU A 31 4.06 -3.52 2.34
C LEU A 31 5.33 -4.34 2.16
N LYS A 32 6.30 -4.21 3.08
CA LYS A 32 7.54 -4.98 3.02
C LYS A 32 7.24 -6.49 2.96
N ARG A 33 6.39 -6.98 3.86
CA ARG A 33 5.98 -8.39 3.86
C ARG A 33 5.28 -8.79 2.56
N LEU A 34 4.31 -8.01 2.09
CA LEU A 34 3.56 -8.31 0.86
C LEU A 34 4.48 -8.33 -0.38
N LEU A 35 5.45 -7.44 -0.45
CA LEU A 35 6.43 -7.36 -1.53
C LEU A 35 7.39 -8.54 -1.50
N GLU A 36 7.88 -8.94 -0.31
CA GLU A 36 8.70 -10.14 -0.13
C GLU A 36 7.93 -11.41 -0.49
N GLU A 37 6.67 -11.56 -0.05
CA GLU A 37 5.82 -12.71 -0.39
C GLU A 37 5.53 -12.81 -1.89
N LYS A 38 5.46 -11.68 -2.60
CA LYS A 38 5.26 -11.62 -4.05
C LYS A 38 6.57 -11.65 -4.86
N GLY A 39 7.73 -11.59 -4.21
CA GLY A 39 9.03 -11.52 -4.89
C GLY A 39 9.20 -10.26 -5.76
N ILE A 40 8.76 -9.10 -5.25
CA ILE A 40 8.84 -7.82 -5.96
C ILE A 40 9.99 -7.00 -5.38
N ASP A 41 11.13 -6.99 -6.06
CA ASP A 41 12.31 -6.20 -5.67
C ASP A 41 12.25 -4.74 -6.13
N SER A 42 11.44 -4.43 -7.14
CA SER A 42 11.32 -3.08 -7.70
C SER A 42 9.86 -2.68 -7.85
N PHE A 43 9.49 -1.62 -7.14
CA PHE A 43 8.13 -1.13 -7.02
C PHE A 43 8.12 0.39 -6.82
N THR A 44 7.01 1.00 -7.21
CA THR A 44 6.69 2.41 -6.99
C THR A 44 5.52 2.45 -6.03
N ILE A 45 5.60 3.25 -4.97
CA ILE A 45 4.48 3.43 -4.04
C ILE A 45 3.86 4.80 -4.31
N LEU A 46 2.55 4.82 -4.42
CA LEU A 46 1.72 6.00 -4.51
C LEU A 46 0.88 6.09 -3.23
N VAL A 47 0.92 7.24 -2.58
CA VAL A 47 0.13 7.58 -1.38
C VAL A 47 -0.79 8.72 -1.78
N ASP A 48 -2.11 8.51 -1.70
CA ASP A 48 -3.13 9.48 -2.11
C ASP A 48 -2.91 10.00 -3.55
N GLY A 49 -2.40 9.12 -4.42
CA GLY A 49 -2.07 9.42 -5.81
C GLY A 49 -0.72 10.12 -6.04
N ALA A 50 0.05 10.41 -4.98
CA ALA A 50 1.39 11.00 -5.07
C ALA A 50 2.46 9.91 -4.95
N GLU A 51 3.41 9.87 -5.89
CA GLU A 51 4.55 8.96 -5.81
C GLU A 51 5.46 9.35 -4.63
N VAL A 52 5.72 8.39 -3.75
CA VAL A 52 6.69 8.55 -2.67
C VAL A 52 8.01 7.90 -3.08
N ALA A 53 9.08 8.69 -3.05
CA ALA A 53 10.41 8.24 -3.43
C ALA A 53 11.09 7.40 -2.33
N SER A 54 10.62 7.48 -1.09
CA SER A 54 11.24 6.84 0.07
C SER A 54 10.22 6.26 1.04
N THR A 55 10.58 5.15 1.68
CA THR A 55 9.75 4.50 2.71
C THR A 55 9.61 5.32 3.99
N SER A 56 10.36 6.41 4.13
CA SER A 56 10.24 7.37 5.23
C SER A 56 9.09 8.36 5.04
N ASP A 57 8.63 8.56 3.80
CA ASP A 57 7.49 9.42 3.46
C ASP A 57 6.16 8.65 3.49
N LEU A 58 6.21 7.35 3.79
CA LEU A 58 5.02 6.55 3.98
C LEU A 58 4.32 6.95 5.29
N PRO A 59 2.98 6.98 5.30
CA PRO A 59 2.24 7.16 6.53
C PRO A 59 2.51 5.97 7.47
N GLU A 60 2.36 6.20 8.77
CA GLU A 60 2.56 5.15 9.77
C GLU A 60 1.54 4.02 9.59
N THR A 61 0.30 4.37 9.21
CA THR A 61 -0.82 3.44 9.06
C THR A 61 -1.59 3.70 7.76
N PHE A 62 -2.45 2.76 7.36
CA PHE A 62 -3.30 2.89 6.18
C PHE A 62 -4.62 3.65 6.45
N ALA A 63 -4.81 4.16 7.67
CA ALA A 63 -6.00 4.90 8.04
C ALA A 63 -6.08 6.21 7.24
N ASP A 64 -7.22 6.46 6.60
CA ASP A 64 -7.48 7.69 5.83
C ASP A 64 -6.50 7.96 4.67
N HIS A 65 -5.72 6.97 4.24
CA HIS A 65 -4.76 7.06 3.14
C HIS A 65 -5.01 6.01 2.06
N GLU A 66 -5.00 6.42 0.79
CA GLU A 66 -5.04 5.48 -0.34
C GLU A 66 -3.62 5.05 -0.70
N ILE A 67 -3.30 3.77 -0.53
CA ILE A 67 -1.99 3.21 -0.89
C ILE A 67 -2.11 2.35 -2.14
N GLU A 68 -1.32 2.69 -3.16
CA GLU A 68 -1.17 1.91 -4.38
C GLU A 68 0.31 1.61 -4.61
N VAL A 69 0.64 0.34 -4.76
CA VAL A 69 1.98 -0.12 -5.10
C VAL A 69 1.94 -0.63 -6.53
N GLN A 70 2.72 -0.01 -7.40
CA GLN A 70 2.87 -0.42 -8.78
C GLN A 70 4.18 -1.20 -8.93
N ARG A 71 4.15 -2.28 -9.71
CA ARG A 71 5.38 -3.00 -10.04
C ARG A 71 6.19 -2.13 -10.99
N TYR A 72 7.45 -1.86 -10.66
CA TYR A 72 8.31 -1.11 -11.56
C TYR A 72 8.61 -1.95 -12.79
N VAL A 73 8.02 -1.57 -13.93
CA VAL A 73 8.30 -2.19 -15.22
C VAL A 73 9.30 -1.28 -15.92
N LYS A 74 10.57 -1.70 -16.02
CA LYS A 74 11.54 -0.97 -16.83
C LYS A 74 10.99 -0.94 -18.26
N ALA A 75 10.58 0.24 -18.74
CA ALA A 75 10.26 0.44 -20.14
C ALA A 75 11.51 0.03 -20.93
N GLY A 76 11.38 -1.06 -21.70
CA GLY A 76 12.44 -1.63 -22.52
C GLY A 76 12.84 -0.71 -23.65
#